data_AF-A0A1V5CH48-F1
#
_entry.id   AF-A0A1V5CH48-F1
#
_cell.length_a   1.000
_cell.length_b   1.000
_cell.length_c   1.000
_cell.angle_alpha   90.00
_cell.angle_beta   90.00
_cell.angle_gamma   90.00
#
_symmetry.space_group_name_H-M   'P 1'
#
loop_
_entity.id
_entity.type
_entity.pdbx_description
1 polymer ?
#
loop_
_entity_poly.entity_id
_entity_poly.type
_entity_poly.pdbx_seq_one_letter_code
_entity_poly.pdbx_strand_id
1 'polypeptide(L)' 'MRAVRAVVPLCHPGASTGEREALELRDGDAKRYNGKGVTRAVENVNGAIASRIEGFDALEQRRIDATLIDHYLKRHWTF' A
#
# COMPACT_ATOMS: atom_id res chain seq x y z
N MET A 1 5.91 -23.34 -7.21
CA MET A 1 5.87 -21.88 -6.91
C MET A 1 6.77 -21.61 -5.72
N ARG A 2 7.73 -20.67 -5.83
CA ARG A 2 8.45 -20.15 -4.66
C ARG A 2 7.62 -19.03 -4.06
N ALA A 3 7.31 -19.14 -2.77
CA ALA A 3 6.71 -18.02 -2.05
C ALA A 3 7.78 -16.92 -1.91
N VAL A 4 7.45 -15.71 -2.37
CA VAL A 4 8.28 -14.51 -2.20
C VAL A 4 7.65 -13.67 -1.10
N ARG A 5 8.46 -13.15 -0.17
CA ARG A 5 8.03 -12.24 0.87
C ARG A 5 8.84 -10.95 0.78
N ALA A 6 8.15 -9.83 0.89
CA ALA A 6 8.74 -8.50 0.98
C ALA A 6 8.21 -7.80 2.23
N VAL A 7 9.01 -6.89 2.78
CA VAL A 7 8.63 -6.03 3.90
C VAL A 7 8.90 -4.60 3.46
N VAL A 8 7.96 -3.70 3.72
CA VAL A 8 8.10 -2.28 3.38
C VAL A 8 8.75 -1.57 4.59
N PRO A 9 9.87 -0.85 4.41
CA PRO A 9 10.46 -0.06 5.49
C PRO A 9 9.54 1.11 5.86
N LEU A 10 9.50 1.43 7.15
CA LEU A 10 8.76 2.58 7.66
C LEU A 10 9.44 3.87 7.20
N CYS A 11 8.65 4.86 6.80
CA CYS A 11 9.17 6.20 6.62
C CYS A 11 9.56 6.78 7.99
N HIS A 12 10.81 7.21 8.16
CA HIS A 12 11.28 7.74 9.45
C HIS A 12 10.56 9.06 9.77
N PRO A 13 10.11 9.28 11.03
CA PRO A 13 9.62 10.59 11.44
C PRO A 13 10.76 11.60 11.30
N GLY A 14 10.69 12.47 10.29
CA GLY A 14 11.70 13.47 9.98
C GLY A 14 12.59 13.22 8.75
N ALA A 15 12.46 12.08 8.05
CA ALA A 15 13.15 11.86 6.77
C ALA A 15 12.31 12.30 5.56
N SER A 16 11.00 12.37 5.72
CA SER A 16 10.03 12.74 4.68
C SER A 16 9.22 13.94 5.15
N THR A 17 9.73 15.13 4.82
CA THR A 17 9.00 16.41 4.90
C THR A 17 8.59 16.89 3.52
N GLY A 18 8.77 16.07 2.48
CA GLY A 18 8.37 16.41 1.13
C GLY A 18 6.86 16.28 0.97
N GLU A 19 6.15 17.39 0.78
CA GLU A 19 4.71 17.43 0.44
C GLU A 19 4.35 16.63 -0.83
N ARG A 20 5.35 16.13 -1.57
CA ARG A 20 5.21 15.38 -2.83
C ARG A 20 5.50 13.88 -2.71
N GLU A 21 5.70 13.35 -1.50
CA GLU A 21 5.90 11.92 -1.30
C GLU A 21 4.58 11.13 -1.25
N ALA A 22 4.66 9.84 -1.56
CA ALA A 22 3.53 8.94 -1.41
C ALA A 22 3.15 8.82 0.08
N LEU A 23 1.85 8.90 0.37
CA LEU A 23 1.36 8.89 1.75
C LEU A 23 1.48 7.49 2.37
N GLU A 24 2.05 7.44 3.57
CA GLU A 24 2.07 6.22 4.38
C GLU A 24 0.76 6.07 5.18
N LEU A 25 0.02 4.99 4.94
CA LEU A 25 -1.26 4.73 5.61
C LEU A 25 -1.06 4.18 7.02
N ARG A 26 -1.45 4.97 8.03
CA ARG A 26 -1.43 4.62 9.46
C ARG A 26 -2.85 4.42 10.01
N ASP A 27 -2.97 3.60 11.05
CA ASP A 27 -4.25 3.30 11.71
C ASP A 27 -4.75 4.48 12.56
N GLY A 28 -3.85 5.26 13.16
CA GLY A 28 -4.23 6.39 14.03
C GLY A 28 -4.81 5.98 15.39
N ASP A 29 -4.92 4.68 15.69
CA ASP A 29 -5.37 4.17 16.98
C ASP A 29 -4.30 4.35 18.07
N ALA A 30 -4.48 5.35 18.94
CA ALA A 30 -3.55 5.65 20.02
C ALA A 30 -3.34 4.48 21.00
N LYS A 31 -4.29 3.53 21.10
CA LYS A 31 -4.18 2.36 21.97
C LYS A 31 -3.28 1.27 21.40
N ARG A 32 -3.01 1.30 20.09
CA ARG A 32 -2.18 0.31 19.38
C ARG A 32 -0.99 0.98 18.73
N TYR A 33 0.22 0.62 19.21
CA TYR A 33 1.47 1.17 18.69
C TYR A 33 1.50 2.72 18.64
N ASN A 34 0.80 3.40 19.56
CA ASN A 34 0.66 4.85 19.61
C ASN A 34 0.22 5.47 18.27
N GLY A 35 -0.77 4.86 17.60
CA GLY A 35 -1.29 5.32 16.31
C GLY A 35 -0.47 4.91 15.09
N LYS A 36 0.67 4.24 15.28
CA LYS A 36 1.58 3.78 14.20
C LYS A 36 1.21 2.42 13.61
N GLY A 37 0.07 1.84 14.01
CA GLY A 37 -0.46 0.62 13.42
C GLY A 37 -0.68 0.77 11.91
N VAL A 38 -0.73 -0.35 11.19
CA VAL A 38 -0.91 -0.43 9.73
C VAL A 38 -1.96 -1.47 9.32
N THR A 39 -2.90 -1.85 10.20
CA THR A 39 -3.92 -2.85 9.87
C THR A 39 -4.79 -2.44 8.70
N ARG A 40 -5.10 -1.15 8.55
CA ARG A 40 -5.83 -0.64 7.36
C ARG A 40 -5.06 -0.86 6.07
N ALA A 41 -3.73 -0.73 6.09
CA ALA A 41 -2.89 -1.00 4.92
C ALA A 41 -2.88 -2.50 4.59
N VAL A 42 -2.79 -3.36 5.61
CA VAL A 42 -2.86 -4.82 5.44
C VAL A 42 -4.21 -5.27 4.88
N GLU A 43 -5.31 -4.71 5.36
CA GLU A 43 -6.66 -4.97 4.86
C GLU A 43 -6.82 -4.57 3.39
N ASN A 44 -6.25 -3.44 2.98
CA ASN A 44 -6.26 -3.02 1.57
C ASN A 44 -5.50 -4.00 0.68
N VAL A 45 -4.36 -4.52 1.14
CA VAL A 45 -3.57 -5.52 0.42
C VAL A 45 -4.35 -6.83 0.27
N ASN A 46 -4.86 -7.36 1.38
CA ASN A 46 -5.55 -8.66 1.41
C ASN A 46 -6.94 -8.63 0.75
N GLY A 47 -7.57 -7.46 0.65
CA GLY A 47 -8.89 -7.28 0.04
C GLY A 47 -8.79 -6.71 -1.38
N ALA A 48 -8.94 -5.39 -1.48
CA ALA A 48 -9.13 -4.71 -2.74
C ALA A 48 -7.97 -4.89 -3.73
N ILE A 49 -6.72 -4.88 -3.25
CA ILE A 49 -5.55 -5.09 -4.10
C ILE A 49 -5.50 -6.54 -4.60
N ALA A 50 -5.58 -7.52 -3.69
CA ALA A 50 -5.56 -8.93 -4.03
C ALA A 50 -6.59 -9.26 -5.13
N SER A 51 -7.84 -8.81 -4.97
CA SER A 51 -8.90 -9.05 -5.96
C SER A 51 -8.65 -8.48 -7.36
N ARG A 52 -7.75 -7.48 -7.50
CA ARG A 52 -7.48 -6.80 -8.78
C ARG A 52 -6.29 -7.37 -9.54
N ILE A 53 -5.36 -8.01 -8.83
CA ILE A 53 -4.12 -8.56 -9.42
C ILE A 53 -4.10 -10.09 -9.40
N GLU A 54 -5.09 -10.73 -8.75
CA GLU A 54 -5.25 -12.17 -8.77
C GLU A 54 -5.38 -12.68 -10.22
N GLY A 55 -4.57 -13.69 -10.56
CA GLY A 55 -4.49 -14.24 -11.92
C GLY A 55 -3.54 -13.51 -12.87
N PHE A 56 -2.88 -12.41 -12.46
CA PHE A 56 -1.83 -11.79 -13.28
C PHE A 56 -0.54 -12.62 -13.20
N ASP A 57 0.25 -12.60 -14.28
CA ASP A 57 1.59 -13.16 -14.23
C ASP A 57 2.49 -12.22 -13.40
N ALA A 58 3.20 -12.79 -12.42
CA ALA A 58 4.12 -12.05 -11.56
C ALA A 58 5.27 -11.38 -12.33
N LEU A 59 5.55 -11.81 -13.57
CA LEU A 59 6.52 -11.17 -14.45
C LEU A 59 6.00 -9.90 -15.13
N GLU A 60 4.69 -9.65 -15.11
CA GLU A 60 4.06 -8.45 -15.68
C GLU A 60 4.15 -7.23 -14.73
N GLN A 61 5.35 -6.94 -14.20
CA GLN A 61 5.57 -5.89 -13.18
C GLN A 61 4.93 -4.55 -13.55
N ARG A 62 5.09 -4.08 -14.80
CA ARG A 62 4.51 -2.81 -15.28
C ARG A 62 2.98 -2.80 -15.21
N ARG A 63 2.34 -3.93 -15.51
CA ARG A 63 0.88 -4.07 -15.49
C ARG A 63 0.37 -4.07 -14.07
N ILE A 64 1.06 -4.80 -13.18
CA ILE A 64 0.76 -4.82 -11.74
C ILE A 64 0.85 -3.40 -11.18
N ASP A 65 1.98 -2.71 -11.39
CA ASP A 65 2.19 -1.35 -10.88
C ASP A 65 1.17 -0.36 -11.43
N ALA A 66 0.87 -0.41 -12.73
CA ALA A 66 -0.17 0.44 -13.33
C ALA A 66 -1.56 0.19 -12.72
N THR A 67 -1.90 -1.07 -12.44
CA THR A 67 -3.18 -1.45 -11.81
C THR A 67 -3.27 -0.95 -10.37
N LEU A 68 -2.17 -1.01 -9.62
CA LEU A 68 -2.08 -0.50 -8.25
C LEU A 68 -2.21 1.03 -8.20
N ILE A 69 -1.54 1.74 -9.12
CA ILE A 69 -1.63 3.20 -9.24
C ILE A 69 -3.06 3.62 -9.63
N ASP A 70 -3.66 2.97 -10.63
CA ASP A 70 -5.05 3.23 -11.02
C ASP A 70 -6.03 2.99 -9.85
N HIS A 71 -5.85 1.90 -9.10
CA HIS A 71 -6.65 1.62 -7.91
C HIS A 71 -6.52 2.72 -6.86
N TYR A 72 -5.30 3.18 -6.59
CA TYR A 72 -5.03 4.27 -5.66
C TYR A 72 -5.68 5.58 -6.11
N LEU A 73 -5.50 5.97 -7.39
CA LEU A 73 -6.06 7.19 -7.94
C LEU A 73 -7.60 7.17 -7.89
N LYS A 74 -8.25 6.09 -8.31
CA LYS A 74 -9.72 5.95 -8.24
C LYS A 74 -10.27 5.99 -6.82
N ARG A 75 -9.46 5.66 -5.80
CA ARG A 75 -9.89 5.69 -4.40
C ARG A 75 -9.77 7.08 -3.78
N HIS A 76 -8.82 7.89 -4.23
CA HIS A 76 -8.48 9.18 -3.61
C HIS A 76 -8.82 10.40 -4.47
N TRP A 77 -8.99 10.21 -5.78
CA TRP A 77 -9.17 11.26 -6.78
C TRP A 77 -10.12 10.77 -7.88
N THR A 78 -11.41 10.84 -7.61
CA THR A 78 -12.46 10.68 -8.63
C THR A 78 -12.95 12.05 -9.08
N PHE A 79 -12.75 12.35 -10.37
CA PHE A 79 -13.64 13.21 -11.17
C PHE A 79 -14.78 12.36 -11.73
#